data_AF-A0AAW2R1S4-F1
#
_entry.id   AF-A0AAW2R1S4-F1
#
_cell.length_a   1.000
_cell.length_b   1.000
_cell.length_c   1.000
_cell.angle_alpha   90.00
_cell.angle_beta   90.00
_cell.angle_gamma   90.00
#
_symmetry.space_group_name_H-M   'P 1'
#
loop_
_entity.id
_entity.type
_entity.pdbx_description
1 polymer ?
#
loop_
_entity_poly.entity_id
_entity_poly.type
_entity_poly.pdbx_seq_one_letter_code
_entity_poly.pdbx_strand_id
1 'polypeptide(L)' 'MTKIGTTMSPAVEKHLTQFLEENTKVFAWSMTDLHGISPDIITHRLSVNPEAKPVKQKKRMFGPKETKQ' A
#
# COMPACT_ATOMS: atom_id res chain seq x y z
N MET A 1 -3.23 -0.75 -10.61
CA MET A 1 -2.08 -1.23 -11.39
C MET A 1 -0.92 -1.46 -10.43
N THR A 2 -0.51 -2.71 -10.25
CA THR A 2 0.60 -3.07 -9.37
C THR A 2 1.93 -2.66 -10.00
N LYS A 3 2.81 -2.08 -9.17
CA LYS A 3 4.16 -1.70 -9.58
C LYS A 3 5.15 -2.70 -9.02
N ILE A 4 6.04 -3.19 -9.88
CA ILE A 4 7.15 -4.05 -9.50
C ILE A 4 8.33 -3.15 -9.13
N GLY A 5 9.03 -3.48 -8.05
CA GLY A 5 10.22 -2.74 -7.62
C GLY A 5 11.36 -2.88 -8.63
N THR A 6 12.17 -1.84 -8.78
CA THR A 6 13.22 -1.77 -9.83
C THR A 6 14.55 -2.40 -9.42
N THR A 7 14.68 -2.92 -8.20
CA THR A 7 15.95 -3.44 -7.65
C THR A 7 16.13 -4.94 -7.91
N MET A 8 15.57 -5.47 -9.01
CA MET A 8 15.57 -6.89 -9.32
C MET A 8 16.41 -7.17 -10.58
N SER A 9 16.92 -8.39 -10.71
CA SER A 9 17.53 -8.81 -11.98
C SER A 9 16.45 -8.96 -13.06
N PRO A 10 16.77 -8.76 -14.36
CA PRO A 10 15.78 -8.88 -15.44
C PRO A 10 15.09 -10.23 -15.51
N ALA A 11 15.79 -11.31 -15.15
CA ALA A 11 15.24 -12.66 -15.13
C ALA A 11 14.16 -12.81 -14.04
N VAL A 12 14.42 -12.27 -12.85
CA VAL A 12 13.48 -12.30 -11.73
C VAL A 12 12.27 -11.41 -12.01
N GLU A 13 12.49 -10.22 -12.57
CA GLU A 13 11.41 -9.32 -12.98
C GLU A 13 10.47 -9.98 -14.00
N LYS A 14 11.03 -10.62 -15.04
CA LYS A 14 10.24 -11.33 -16.05
C LYS A 14 9.43 -12.48 -15.44
N HIS A 15 10.06 -13.28 -14.57
CA HIS A 15 9.39 -14.42 -13.95
C HIS A 15 8.27 -13.98 -13.00
N LEU A 16 8.51 -12.92 -12.22
CA LEU A 16 7.51 -12.34 -11.33
C LEU A 16 6.35 -11.73 -12.13
N THR A 17 6.64 -11.04 -13.24
CA THR A 17 5.60 -10.47 -14.10
C THR A 17 4.69 -11.57 -14.65
N GLN A 18 5.28 -12.62 -15.23
CA GLN A 18 4.53 -13.75 -15.76
C GLN A 18 3.68 -14.44 -14.67
N PHE A 19 4.26 -14.68 -13.50
CA PHE A 19 3.53 -15.28 -12.37
C PHE A 19 2.31 -14.45 -11.97
N LEU A 20 2.45 -13.12 -11.90
CA LEU A 20 1.36 -12.21 -11.51
C LEU A 20 0.27 -12.15 -12.60
N GLU A 21 0.66 -12.20 -13.88
CA GLU A 21 -0.28 -12.26 -15.02
C GLU A 21 -1.12 -13.55 -15.02
N GLU A 22 -0.46 -14.69 -14.81
CA GLU A 22 -1.11 -16.01 -14.72
C GLU A 22 -2.08 -16.11 -13.52
N ASN A 23 -1.79 -15.37 -12.43
CA ASN A 23 -2.55 -15.40 -11.18
C ASN A 23 -3.41 -14.14 -10.96
N THR A 24 -3.82 -13.47 -12.04
CA THR A 24 -4.61 -12.23 -11.99
C THR A 24 -5.92 -12.33 -11.19
N LYS A 25 -6.50 -13.54 -11.04
CA LYS A 25 -7.75 -13.73 -10.27
C LYS A 25 -7.55 -14.06 -8.80
N VAL A 26 -6.32 -14.32 -8.37
CA VAL A 26 -6.00 -14.73 -6.99
C VAL A 26 -5.79 -13.51 -6.08
N PHE A 27 -5.33 -12.39 -6.65
CA PHE A 27 -5.03 -11.17 -5.91
C PHE A 27 -6.11 -10.09 -6.11
N ALA A 28 -6.35 -9.30 -5.06
CA ALA A 28 -7.17 -8.10 -5.15
C ALA A 28 -6.32 -6.91 -5.62
N TRP A 29 -6.19 -6.74 -6.94
CA TRP A 29 -5.38 -5.66 -7.55
C TRP A 29 -5.94 -4.25 -7.29
N SER A 30 -7.21 -4.19 -6.92
CA SER A 30 -7.95 -2.99 -6.60
C SER A 30 -9.01 -3.29 -5.53
N MET A 31 -9.54 -2.24 -4.92
CA MET A 31 -10.65 -2.35 -3.96
C MET A 31 -11.90 -2.99 -4.59
N THR A 32 -12.08 -2.87 -5.91
CA THR A 32 -13.19 -3.51 -6.63
C THR A 32 -13.01 -5.01 -6.84
N ASP A 33 -11.78 -5.52 -6.79
CA ASP A 33 -11.48 -6.95 -6.89
C ASP A 33 -11.69 -7.69 -5.55
N LEU A 34 -11.91 -6.96 -4.46
CA LEU A 34 -12.40 -7.53 -3.21
C LEU A 34 -13.89 -7.84 -3.36
N HIS A 35 -14.20 -8.95 -4.02
CA HIS A 35 -15.57 -9.45 -4.24
C HIS A 35 -16.38 -9.73 -2.95
N GLY A 36 -15.81 -9.52 -1.77
CA GLY A 36 -16.46 -9.87 -0.50
C GLY A 36 -17.35 -8.77 0.07
N ILE A 37 -17.00 -7.49 -0.09
CA ILE A 37 -17.61 -6.44 0.72
C ILE A 37 -17.56 -5.10 -0.02
N SER A 38 -18.72 -4.43 -0.16
CA SER A 38 -18.84 -3.12 -0.79
C SER A 38 -17.81 -2.12 -0.21
N PRO A 39 -17.15 -1.29 -1.04
CA PRO A 39 -16.35 -0.16 -0.57
C PRO A 39 -17.07 0.71 0.47
N ASP A 40 -18.39 0.85 0.38
CA ASP A 40 -19.18 1.59 1.37
C ASP A 40 -19.17 0.95 2.77
N ILE A 41 -18.90 -0.36 2.84
CA ILE A 41 -18.85 -1.13 4.09
C ILE A 41 -17.40 -1.24 4.61
N ILE A 42 -16.39 -1.39 3.74
CA ILE A 42 -14.98 -1.52 4.16
C ILE A 42 -14.25 -0.18 4.29
N THR A 43 -14.81 0.91 3.78
CA THR A 43 -14.17 2.23 3.87
C THR A 43 -14.56 2.91 5.16
N HIS A 44 -13.62 3.03 6.09
CA HIS A 44 -13.78 3.92 7.24
C HIS A 44 -13.55 5.37 6.81
N ARG A 45 -14.60 6.20 6.87
CA ARG A 45 -14.49 7.64 6.65
C ARG A 45 -14.11 8.31 7.97
N LEU A 46 -13.01 9.06 7.97
CA LEU A 46 -12.66 9.94 9.08
C LEU A 46 -13.58 11.16 9.03
N SER A 47 -14.27 11.46 10.13
CA SER A 47 -15.03 12.70 10.30
C SER A 47 -14.06 13.88 10.48
N VAL A 48 -13.52 14.38 9.38
CA VAL A 48 -12.67 15.57 9.33
C VAL A 48 -13.47 16.78 8.86
N ASN A 49 -13.15 17.96 9.37
CA ASN A 49 -13.72 19.20 8.86
C ASN A 49 -13.25 19.42 7.40
N PRO A 50 -14.15 19.50 6.40
CA PRO A 50 -13.76 19.69 5.01
C PRO A 50 -13.09 21.05 4.74
N GLU A 51 -13.30 22.04 5.60
CA GLU A 51 -12.65 23.36 5.50
C GLU A 51 -11.27 23.40 6.17
N ALA A 52 -10.89 22.34 6.89
CA ALA A 52 -9.58 22.28 7.52
C ALA A 52 -8.48 22.18 6.46
N LYS A 53 -7.50 23.07 6.54
CA LYS A 53 -6.33 23.05 5.66
C LYS A 53 -5.47 21.82 5.97
N PRO A 54 -5.05 21.02 4.96
CA PRO A 54 -4.13 19.92 5.18
C PRO A 54 -2.81 20.39 5.81
N VAL A 55 -2.37 19.71 6.86
CA VAL A 55 -1.11 20.01 7.55
C VAL A 55 -0.12 18.87 7.32
N LYS A 56 1.02 19.17 6.69
CA LYS A 56 2.12 18.21 6.54
C LYS A 56 2.93 18.16 7.83
N GLN A 57 2.75 17.10 8.63
CA GLN A 57 3.56 16.91 9.83
C GLN A 57 5.00 16.46 9.47
N LYS A 58 6.01 17.10 10.07
CA LYS A 58 7.41 16.69 9.92
C LYS A 58 7.60 15.31 10.56
N LYS A 59 8.26 14.40 9.85
CA LYS A 59 8.64 13.08 10.38
C LYS A 59 9.39 13.27 11.70
N ARG A 60 8.90 12.68 12.79
CA ARG A 60 9.65 12.61 14.05
C ARG A 60 10.78 11.60 13.88
N MET A 61 12.02 12.01 14.14
CA MET A 61 13.12 11.06 14.28
C MET A 61 13.07 10.52 15.71
N PHE A 62 12.76 9.23 15.87
CA PHE A 62 13.09 8.54 17.09
C PHE A 62 14.59 8.22 17.01
N GLY A 63 15.42 8.99 17.74
CA GLY A 63 16.82 8.62 17.94
C GLY A 63 16.93 7.31 18.71
N PRO A 64 18.10 6.64 18.70
CA PRO A 64 18.33 5.49 19.56
C PRO A 64 18.02 5.90 21.01
N LYS A 65 17.18 5.14 21.70
CA LYS A 65 17.08 5.26 23.15
C LYS A 65 18.49 5.00 23.67
N GLU A 66 19.09 5.98 24.35
CA GLU A 66 20.32 5.72 25.08
C GLU A 66 20.01 4.65 26.12
N THR A 67 20.52 3.44 25.90
CA THR A 67 20.72 2.46 26.97
C THR A 67 21.64 3.10 27.98
N LYS A 68 21.08 3.64 29.07
CA LYS A 68 21.84 3.88 30.28
C LYS A 68 22.34 2.51 30.77
N GLN A 69 23.65 2.45 30.99
CA GLN A 69 24.38 1.35 31.62
C GLN A 69 23.83 1.09 33.03
#